data_AF-A0AA37F9V7-F1
#
_entry.id   AF-A0AA37F9V7-F1
#
_cell.length_a   1.000
_cell.length_b   1.000
_cell.length_c   1.000
_cell.angle_alpha   90.00
_cell.angle_beta   90.00
_cell.angle_gamma   90.00
#
_symmetry.space_group_name_H-M   'P 1'
#
loop_
_entity.id
_entity.type
_entity.pdbx_description
1 polymer ?
#
loop_
_entity_poly.entity_id
_entity_poly.type
_entity_poly.pdbx_seq_one_letter_code
_entity_poly.pdbx_strand_id
1 'polypeptide(L)'
;MAPFFRRNREEKERSVERVVEVKTVGDIPPVVETRKLTGDGELKEASVKAYKYARDDFCRYFGVSMQRGEGNRHFFIRLLRDIGVDVPEEALVDSKALTTAIAESQDRVDEKSRPRYNAVRKLVSIYLDFYETSRFSSGEQISGEQLVERLMDFYNYLDIMKLYFPDTGTGRGGG
;
A
#
# COMPACT_ATOMS: atom_id res chain seq x y z
N MET A 1 -48.60 59.81 6.39
CA MET A 1 -47.76 59.54 5.20
C MET A 1 -46.33 59.33 5.67
N ALA A 2 -45.79 58.14 5.51
CA ALA A 2 -44.46 57.74 5.98
C ALA A 2 -43.38 58.00 4.91
N PRO A 3 -42.13 58.32 5.30
CA PRO A 3 -40.96 58.03 4.50
C PRO A 3 -40.23 56.80 5.03
N PHE A 4 -39.69 56.06 4.05
CA PHE A 4 -38.97 54.79 4.12
C PHE A 4 -37.79 54.81 5.10
N PHE A 5 -37.79 53.89 6.08
CA PHE A 5 -36.56 53.44 6.71
C PHE A 5 -35.77 52.58 5.72
N ARG A 6 -34.65 53.12 5.23
CA ARG A 6 -33.66 52.38 4.45
C ARG A 6 -32.97 51.38 5.39
N ARG A 7 -33.42 50.13 5.33
CA ARG A 7 -32.82 49.00 6.05
C ARG A 7 -31.48 48.67 5.36
N ASN A 8 -30.36 49.14 5.92
CA ASN A 8 -29.05 48.59 5.58
C ASN A 8 -29.00 47.17 6.14
N ARG A 9 -29.36 46.20 5.28
CA ARG A 9 -29.16 44.78 5.55
C ARG A 9 -27.75 44.47 5.06
N GLU A 10 -26.79 44.50 5.97
CA GLU A 10 -25.48 43.90 5.77
C GLU A 10 -25.70 42.40 5.49
N GLU A 11 -25.68 42.02 4.21
CA GLU A 11 -25.54 40.64 3.82
C GLU A 11 -24.12 40.20 4.17
N LYS A 12 -23.98 39.62 5.37
CA LYS A 12 -22.85 38.80 5.75
C LYS A 12 -22.79 37.62 4.77
N GLU A 13 -22.06 37.80 3.68
CA GLU A 13 -21.59 36.71 2.84
C GLU A 13 -20.83 35.74 3.76
N ARG A 14 -21.44 34.58 4.03
CA ARG A 14 -20.76 33.47 4.66
C ARG A 14 -19.69 33.02 3.66
N SER A 15 -18.45 33.44 3.89
CA SER A 15 -17.29 32.84 3.26
C SER A 15 -17.32 31.34 3.60
N VAL A 16 -17.74 30.52 2.65
CA VAL A 16 -17.63 29.07 2.74
C VAL A 16 -16.13 28.77 2.68
N GLU A 17 -15.54 28.54 3.83
CA GLU A 17 -14.16 28.11 3.96
C GLU A 17 -14.03 26.73 3.29
N ARG A 18 -13.41 26.69 2.10
CA ARG A 18 -13.11 25.43 1.43
C ARG A 18 -11.94 24.78 2.17
N VAL A 19 -12.24 23.80 3.00
CA VAL A 19 -11.22 22.91 3.56
C VAL A 19 -10.75 21.99 2.43
N VAL A 20 -9.52 22.19 1.96
CA VAL A 20 -8.85 21.27 1.05
C VAL A 20 -8.22 20.17 1.90
N GLU A 21 -8.84 19.00 1.95
CA GLU A 21 -8.26 17.84 2.64
C GLU A 21 -7.26 17.14 1.71
N VAL A 22 -5.97 17.23 2.03
CA VAL A 22 -4.91 16.52 1.30
C VAL A 22 -4.83 15.09 1.82
N LYS A 23 -5.18 14.09 1.00
CA LYS A 23 -5.03 12.67 1.32
C LYS A 23 -3.62 12.20 0.98
N THR A 24 -2.94 11.59 1.95
CA THR A 24 -1.57 11.07 1.77
C THR A 24 -1.51 9.56 1.97
N VAL A 25 -0.39 8.95 1.58
CA VAL A 25 -0.08 7.54 1.90
C VAL A 25 -0.10 7.29 3.42
N GLY A 26 0.19 8.30 4.24
CA GLY A 26 0.11 8.19 5.70
C GLY A 26 -1.31 7.95 6.23
N ASP A 27 -2.33 8.28 5.44
CA ASP A 27 -3.73 8.32 5.87
C ASP A 27 -4.54 7.10 5.42
N ILE A 28 -3.96 6.20 4.61
CA ILE A 28 -4.67 5.01 4.15
C ILE A 28 -4.84 4.00 5.29
N PRO A 29 -5.95 3.24 5.33
CA PRO A 29 -6.25 2.32 6.43
C PRO A 29 -5.10 1.35 6.78
N PRO A 30 -4.40 0.71 5.82
CA PRO A 30 -3.29 -0.18 6.13
C PRO A 30 -2.16 0.47 6.93
N VAL A 31 -1.81 1.72 6.60
CA VAL A 31 -0.70 2.44 7.25
C VAL A 31 -1.13 2.91 8.65
N VAL A 32 -2.34 3.44 8.77
CA VAL A 32 -2.91 3.88 10.05
C VAL A 32 -3.03 2.71 11.03
N GLU A 33 -3.58 1.57 10.60
CA GLU A 33 -3.72 0.40 11.47
C GLU A 33 -2.36 -0.19 11.86
N THR A 34 -1.41 -0.27 10.92
CA THR A 34 -0.06 -0.76 11.22
C THR A 34 0.62 0.15 12.25
N ARG A 35 0.54 1.48 12.09
CA ARG A 35 1.09 2.44 13.06
C ARG A 35 0.50 2.25 14.46
N LYS A 36 -0.82 2.07 14.55
CA LYS A 36 -1.50 1.82 15.82
C LYS A 36 -0.94 0.55 16.49
N LEU A 37 -0.92 -0.58 15.79
CA LEU A 37 -0.42 -1.85 16.32
C LEU A 37 1.06 -1.75 16.73
N THR A 38 1.88 -1.04 15.96
CA THR A 38 3.29 -0.81 16.34
C THR A 38 3.42 0.06 17.59
N GLY A 39 2.56 1.07 17.76
CA GLY A 39 2.52 1.91 18.96
C GLY A 39 2.04 1.17 20.21
N ASP A 40 1.15 0.19 20.02
CA ASP A 40 0.63 -0.68 21.08
C ASP A 40 1.61 -1.82 21.44
N GLY A 41 2.76 -1.93 20.75
CA GLY A 41 3.76 -2.98 20.97
C GLY A 41 3.42 -4.34 20.35
N GLU A 42 2.35 -4.42 19.55
CA GLU A 42 1.86 -5.65 18.92
C GLU A 42 2.58 -5.94 17.59
N LEU A 43 3.92 -5.95 17.60
CA LEU A 43 4.75 -6.01 16.39
C LEU A 43 4.49 -7.23 15.49
N LYS A 44 4.20 -8.38 16.09
CA LYS A 44 3.87 -9.60 15.36
C LYS A 44 2.56 -9.46 14.59
N GLU A 45 1.53 -8.90 15.23
CA GLU A 45 0.24 -8.65 14.58
C GLU A 45 0.37 -7.56 13.51
N ALA A 46 1.09 -6.48 13.82
CA ALA A 46 1.40 -5.41 12.87
C ALA A 46 2.03 -5.96 11.59
N SER A 47 3.06 -6.79 11.71
CA SER A 47 3.77 -7.39 10.57
C SER A 47 2.87 -8.32 9.74
N VAL A 48 2.04 -9.13 10.42
CA VAL A 48 1.11 -10.04 9.74
C VAL A 48 0.03 -9.27 8.97
N LYS A 49 -0.54 -8.23 9.57
CA LYS A 49 -1.59 -7.41 8.94
C LYS A 49 -1.02 -6.53 7.84
N ALA A 50 0.10 -5.86 8.06
CA ALA A 50 0.78 -5.04 7.06
C ALA A 50 1.04 -5.83 5.77
N TYR A 51 1.60 -7.04 5.89
CA TYR A 51 1.83 -7.90 4.74
C TYR A 51 0.52 -8.31 4.03
N LYS A 52 -0.51 -8.72 4.80
CA LYS A 52 -1.81 -9.09 4.23
C LYS A 52 -2.44 -7.95 3.45
N TYR A 53 -2.49 -6.76 4.04
CA TYR A 53 -3.04 -5.58 3.37
C TYR A 53 -2.25 -5.22 2.11
N ALA A 54 -0.92 -5.15 2.20
CA ALA A 54 -0.08 -4.85 1.04
C ALA A 54 -0.26 -5.87 -0.08
N ARG A 55 -0.33 -7.17 0.25
CA ARG A 55 -0.57 -8.24 -0.73
C ARG A 55 -1.96 -8.13 -1.37
N ASP A 56 -3.00 -7.88 -0.58
CA ASP A 56 -4.37 -7.84 -1.07
C ASP A 56 -4.60 -6.61 -1.96
N ASP A 57 -4.00 -5.46 -1.61
CA ASP A 57 -4.00 -4.27 -2.46
C ASP A 57 -3.16 -4.43 -3.72
N PHE A 58 -2.00 -5.08 -3.62
CA PHE A 58 -1.20 -5.44 -4.80
C PHE A 58 -2.05 -6.26 -5.78
N CYS A 59 -2.72 -7.29 -5.27
CA CYS A 59 -3.61 -8.15 -6.04
C CYS A 59 -4.72 -7.33 -6.71
N ARG A 60 -5.39 -6.47 -5.94
CA ARG A 60 -6.49 -5.63 -6.42
C ARG A 60 -6.04 -4.60 -7.47
N TYR A 61 -4.87 -4.00 -7.28
CA TYR A 61 -4.33 -2.98 -8.19
C TYR A 61 -3.87 -3.57 -9.53
N PHE A 62 -3.10 -4.67 -9.50
CA PHE A 62 -2.57 -5.31 -10.70
C PHE A 62 -3.50 -6.37 -11.32
N GLY A 63 -4.66 -6.62 -10.72
CA GLY A 63 -5.64 -7.59 -11.23
C GLY A 63 -5.12 -9.02 -11.18
N VAL A 64 -4.34 -9.36 -10.16
CA VAL A 64 -3.79 -10.70 -9.95
C VAL A 64 -4.36 -11.31 -8.67
N SER A 65 -4.35 -12.64 -8.58
CA SER A 65 -4.80 -13.34 -7.38
C SER A 65 -3.82 -14.44 -6.99
N MET A 66 -3.77 -14.72 -5.70
CA MET A 66 -3.10 -15.91 -5.17
C MET A 66 -3.96 -17.14 -5.46
N GLN A 67 -3.37 -18.20 -6.00
CA GLN A 67 -4.10 -19.43 -6.32
C GLN A 67 -4.44 -20.21 -5.05
N ARG A 68 -5.47 -21.05 -5.11
CA ARG A 68 -5.89 -21.86 -3.95
C ARG A 68 -4.76 -22.81 -3.55
N GLY A 69 -4.29 -22.71 -2.31
CA GLY A 69 -3.21 -23.55 -1.78
C GLY A 69 -1.79 -23.09 -2.18
N GLU A 70 -1.67 -21.98 -2.91
CA GLU A 70 -0.38 -21.37 -3.23
C GLU A 70 0.28 -20.85 -1.94
N GLY A 71 1.59 -21.05 -1.79
CA GLY A 71 2.37 -20.42 -0.72
C GLY A 71 2.86 -19.02 -1.13
N ASN A 72 3.20 -18.16 -0.17
CA ASN A 72 3.65 -16.78 -0.47
C ASN A 72 4.88 -16.75 -1.40
N ARG A 73 5.85 -17.65 -1.20
CA ARG A 73 7.04 -17.75 -2.08
C ARG A 73 6.68 -18.17 -3.51
N HIS A 74 5.81 -19.18 -3.66
CA HIS A 74 5.29 -19.59 -4.97
C HIS A 74 4.59 -18.43 -5.68
N PHE A 75 3.78 -17.68 -4.93
CA PHE A 75 3.11 -16.48 -5.42
C PHE A 75 4.12 -15.45 -5.97
N PHE A 76 5.15 -15.10 -5.21
CA PHE A 76 6.18 -14.15 -5.69
C PHE A 76 6.95 -14.66 -6.90
N ILE A 77 7.37 -15.92 -6.88
CA ILE A 77 8.10 -16.53 -8.00
C ILE A 77 7.25 -16.49 -9.27
N ARG A 78 5.95 -16.83 -9.18
CA ARG A 78 5.04 -16.72 -10.30
C ARG A 78 4.91 -15.28 -10.79
N LEU A 79 4.69 -14.31 -9.89
CA LEU A 79 4.59 -12.90 -10.26
C LEU A 79 5.84 -12.36 -10.95
N LEU A 80 7.03 -12.80 -10.52
CA LEU A 80 8.32 -12.43 -11.09
C LEU A 80 8.52 -13.08 -12.47
N ARG A 81 8.19 -14.37 -12.61
CA ARG A 81 8.25 -15.07 -13.90
C ARG A 81 7.28 -14.48 -14.92
N ASP A 82 6.08 -14.08 -14.49
CA ASP A 82 5.08 -13.41 -15.34
C ASP A 82 5.59 -12.11 -15.97
N ILE A 83 6.58 -11.46 -15.34
CA ILE A 83 7.21 -10.21 -15.81
C ILE A 83 8.62 -10.43 -16.37
N GLY A 84 8.96 -11.69 -16.72
CA GLY A 84 10.20 -12.04 -17.41
C GLY A 84 11.44 -12.13 -16.51
N VAL A 85 11.28 -12.15 -15.19
CA VAL A 85 12.39 -12.39 -14.26
C VAL A 85 12.65 -13.89 -14.18
N ASP A 86 13.89 -14.30 -14.44
CA ASP A 86 14.33 -15.66 -14.20
C ASP A 86 14.56 -15.87 -12.71
N VAL A 87 13.78 -16.77 -12.11
CA VAL A 87 13.85 -17.06 -10.67
C VAL A 87 14.17 -18.54 -10.50
N PRO A 88 15.31 -18.87 -9.87
CA PRO A 88 15.75 -20.24 -9.71
C PRO A 88 14.86 -20.98 -8.70
N GLU A 89 14.76 -22.31 -8.81
CA GLU A 89 13.84 -23.10 -7.98
C GLU A 89 14.20 -23.07 -6.49
N GLU A 90 15.47 -22.90 -6.14
CA GLU A 90 15.92 -22.82 -4.75
C GLU A 90 15.29 -21.63 -4.02
N ALA A 91 14.84 -20.59 -4.73
CA ALA A 91 14.13 -19.44 -4.17
C ALA A 91 12.84 -19.82 -3.40
N LEU A 92 12.30 -21.02 -3.66
CA LEU A 92 11.16 -21.58 -2.94
C LEU A 92 11.43 -21.79 -1.44
N VAL A 93 12.70 -21.96 -1.06
CA VAL A 93 13.11 -22.20 0.32
C VAL A 93 14.26 -21.29 0.78
N ASP A 94 15.00 -20.69 -0.15
CA ASP A 94 16.12 -19.79 0.12
C ASP A 94 15.75 -18.32 -0.16
N SER A 95 15.67 -17.51 0.90
CA SER A 95 15.45 -16.06 0.81
C SER A 95 16.53 -15.35 0.00
N LYS A 96 17.78 -15.84 0.07
CA LYS A 96 18.92 -15.24 -0.64
C LYS A 96 18.78 -15.46 -2.14
N ALA A 97 18.45 -16.68 -2.58
CA ALA A 97 18.18 -16.94 -3.99
C ALA A 97 17.08 -16.03 -4.56
N LEU A 98 15.98 -15.82 -3.83
CA LEU A 98 14.90 -14.93 -4.26
C LEU A 98 15.35 -13.46 -4.37
N THR A 99 16.05 -12.96 -3.35
CA THR A 99 16.51 -11.57 -3.32
C THR A 99 17.59 -11.28 -4.34
N THR A 100 18.50 -12.23 -4.61
CA THR A 100 19.49 -12.14 -5.69
C THR A 100 18.81 -12.09 -7.05
N ALA A 101 17.85 -12.99 -7.33
CA ALA A 101 17.14 -13.01 -8.62
C ALA A 101 16.43 -11.68 -8.92
N ILE A 102 15.83 -11.07 -7.88
CA ILE A 102 15.26 -9.73 -7.97
C ILE A 102 16.36 -8.72 -8.29
N ALA A 103 17.41 -8.62 -7.47
CA ALA A 103 18.47 -7.63 -7.63
C ALA A 103 19.13 -7.66 -9.01
N GLU A 104 19.47 -8.85 -9.52
CA GLU A 104 20.13 -9.03 -10.81
C GLU A 104 19.24 -8.72 -12.02
N SER A 105 17.92 -8.71 -11.83
CA SER A 105 16.95 -8.49 -12.91
C SER A 105 16.52 -7.03 -13.05
N GLN A 106 16.87 -6.15 -12.10
CA GLN A 106 16.42 -4.75 -12.06
C GLN A 106 16.63 -4.01 -13.39
N ASP A 107 17.78 -4.21 -14.03
CA ASP A 107 18.13 -3.52 -15.28
C ASP A 107 17.61 -4.23 -16.54
N ARG A 108 17.11 -5.47 -16.41
CA ARG A 108 16.64 -6.31 -17.52
C ARG A 108 15.13 -6.27 -17.72
N VAL A 109 14.38 -5.89 -16.69
CA VAL A 109 12.92 -5.79 -16.76
C VAL A 109 12.51 -4.64 -17.70
N ASP A 110 11.58 -4.94 -18.59
CA ASP A 110 11.04 -3.99 -19.56
C ASP A 110 10.32 -2.82 -18.88
N GLU A 111 10.30 -1.66 -19.55
CA GLU A 111 9.75 -0.42 -18.98
C GLU A 111 8.26 -0.54 -18.62
N LYS A 112 7.50 -1.35 -19.37
CA LYS A 112 6.06 -1.54 -19.12
C LYS A 112 5.83 -2.37 -17.85
N SER A 113 6.70 -3.35 -17.57
CA SER A 113 6.62 -4.19 -16.37
C SER A 113 7.27 -3.55 -15.14
N ARG A 114 8.09 -2.51 -15.32
CA ARG A 114 8.87 -1.85 -14.25
C ARG A 114 8.05 -1.41 -13.03
N PRO A 115 6.84 -0.81 -13.16
CA PRO A 115 6.03 -0.48 -11.99
C PRO A 115 5.61 -1.72 -11.19
N ARG A 116 5.16 -2.78 -11.88
CA ARG A 116 4.77 -4.05 -11.25
C ARG A 116 5.97 -4.73 -10.59
N TYR A 117 7.11 -4.76 -11.27
CA TYR A 117 8.37 -5.27 -10.73
C TYR A 117 8.76 -4.57 -9.42
N ASN A 118 8.76 -3.23 -9.41
CA ASN A 118 9.11 -2.45 -8.24
C ASN A 118 8.16 -2.71 -7.07
N ALA A 119 6.85 -2.79 -7.34
CA ALA A 119 5.86 -3.12 -6.33
C ALA A 119 6.05 -4.55 -5.78
N VAL A 120 6.31 -5.55 -6.63
CA VAL A 120 6.62 -6.94 -6.19
C VAL A 120 7.87 -6.95 -5.31
N ARG A 121 8.95 -6.28 -5.73
CA ARG A 121 10.19 -6.20 -4.95
C ARG A 121 9.95 -5.64 -3.55
N LYS A 122 9.18 -4.56 -3.43
CA LYS A 122 8.85 -3.95 -2.14
C LYS A 122 7.96 -4.85 -1.29
N LEU A 123 6.99 -5.53 -1.91
CA LEU A 123 6.16 -6.52 -1.22
C LEU A 123 6.96 -7.73 -0.72
N VAL A 124 7.94 -8.20 -1.50
CA VAL A 124 8.87 -9.28 -1.09
C VAL A 124 9.70 -8.86 0.12
N SER A 125 10.20 -7.62 0.15
CA SER A 125 10.93 -7.10 1.32
C SER A 125 10.04 -7.06 2.57
N ILE A 126 8.79 -6.57 2.46
CA ILE A 126 7.84 -6.61 3.59
C ILE A 126 7.61 -8.06 4.06
N TYR A 127 7.50 -8.99 3.12
CA TYR A 127 7.31 -10.40 3.44
C TYR A 127 8.52 -11.01 4.17
N LEU A 128 9.73 -10.88 3.62
CA LEU A 128 10.93 -11.52 4.18
C LEU A 128 11.35 -10.86 5.49
N ASP A 129 11.42 -9.53 5.52
CA ASP A 129 12.04 -8.79 6.62
C ASP A 129 11.12 -8.70 7.86
N PHE A 130 9.80 -8.83 7.68
CA PHE A 130 8.82 -8.61 8.75
C PHE A 130 7.88 -9.78 8.93
N TYR A 131 7.19 -10.23 7.88
CA TYR A 131 6.20 -11.30 8.00
C TYR A 131 6.84 -12.64 8.33
N GLU A 132 7.85 -13.06 7.57
CA GLU A 132 8.52 -14.33 7.74
C GLU A 132 9.26 -14.36 9.08
N THR A 133 10.04 -13.31 9.39
CA THR A 133 10.68 -13.12 10.70
C THR A 133 9.68 -13.20 11.86
N SER A 134 8.55 -12.47 11.81
CA SER A 134 7.52 -12.51 12.86
C SER A 134 6.89 -13.89 13.08
N ARG A 135 6.85 -14.70 12.02
CA ARG A 135 6.16 -15.99 12.02
C ARG A 135 7.06 -17.14 12.42
N PHE A 136 8.33 -17.10 12.02
CA PHE A 136 9.22 -18.26 12.04
C PHE A 136 10.54 -18.02 12.78
N SER A 137 11.03 -16.78 12.88
CA SER A 137 12.24 -16.45 13.63
C SER A 137 11.90 -16.22 15.10
N SER A 138 12.37 -17.11 15.98
CA SER A 138 12.25 -16.90 17.42
C SER A 138 13.38 -15.99 17.90
N GLY A 139 13.06 -14.75 18.29
CA GLY A 139 14.01 -13.85 18.96
C GLY A 139 14.63 -12.74 18.08
N GLU A 140 14.29 -12.66 16.80
CA GLU A 140 14.65 -11.49 15.98
C GLU A 140 13.75 -10.30 16.32
N GLN A 141 14.38 -9.15 16.60
CA GLN A 141 13.68 -7.94 16.99
C GLN A 141 13.32 -7.13 15.74
N ILE A 142 12.02 -7.00 15.49
CA ILE A 142 11.49 -6.21 14.37
C ILE A 142 11.32 -4.76 14.80
N SER A 143 11.72 -3.82 13.94
CA SER A 143 11.43 -2.39 14.15
C SER A 143 10.06 -2.02 13.56
N GLY A 144 9.13 -1.58 14.42
CA GLY A 144 7.82 -1.09 13.99
C GLY A 144 7.90 0.16 13.10
N GLU A 145 8.88 1.04 13.36
CA GLU A 145 9.13 2.23 12.54
C GLU A 145 9.55 1.84 11.11
N GLN A 146 10.50 0.91 10.99
CA GLN A 146 10.95 0.41 9.69
C GLN A 146 9.82 -0.32 8.94
N LEU A 147 8.96 -1.05 9.65
CA LEU A 147 7.78 -1.70 9.05
C LEU A 147 6.86 -0.65 8.41
N VAL A 148 6.53 0.41 9.14
CA VAL A 148 5.66 1.48 8.65
C VAL A 148 6.30 2.21 7.47
N GLU A 149 7.60 2.52 7.54
CA GLU A 149 8.33 3.16 6.45
C GLU A 149 8.31 2.31 5.17
N ARG A 150 8.61 1.01 5.30
CA ARG A 150 8.58 0.07 4.17
C ARG A 150 7.20 -0.11 3.58
N LEU A 151 6.18 -0.12 4.43
CA LEU A 151 4.79 -0.18 3.99
C LEU A 151 4.41 1.09 3.19
N MET A 152 4.75 2.27 3.68
CA MET A 152 4.50 3.53 2.97
C MET A 152 5.25 3.58 1.63
N ASP A 153 6.51 3.18 1.61
CA ASP A 153 7.31 3.10 0.38
C ASP A 153 6.70 2.14 -0.65
N PHE A 154 6.16 1.00 -0.22
CA PHE A 154 5.40 0.10 -1.09
C PHE A 154 4.19 0.80 -1.73
N TYR A 155 3.40 1.54 -0.95
CA TYR A 155 2.22 2.24 -1.46
C TYR A 155 2.52 3.39 -2.41
N ASN A 156 3.76 3.92 -2.44
CA ASN A 156 4.17 4.90 -3.45
C ASN A 156 4.18 4.33 -4.88
N TYR A 157 4.16 3.00 -5.03
CA TYR A 157 4.09 2.32 -6.34
C TYR A 157 2.66 1.95 -6.75
N LEU A 158 1.66 2.29 -5.93
CA LEU A 158 0.25 2.03 -6.19
C LEU A 158 -0.51 3.36 -6.28
N ASP A 159 -1.55 3.41 -7.10
CA ASP A 159 -2.49 4.53 -7.08
C ASP A 159 -3.41 4.38 -5.86
N ILE A 160 -3.03 5.00 -4.74
CA ILE A 160 -3.80 4.97 -3.49
C ILE A 160 -5.16 5.66 -3.63
N MET A 161 -5.29 6.63 -4.54
CA MET A 161 -6.57 7.31 -4.78
C MET A 161 -7.55 6.32 -5.39
N LYS A 162 -7.13 5.59 -6.42
CA LYS A 162 -7.95 4.52 -7.01
C LYS A 162 -8.30 3.42 -6.01
N LEU A 163 -7.39 3.08 -5.10
CA LEU A 163 -7.58 1.97 -4.14
C LEU A 163 -8.48 2.32 -2.96
N TYR A 164 -8.37 3.54 -2.43
CA TYR A 164 -8.95 3.93 -1.14
C TYR A 164 -9.85 5.15 -1.18
N PHE A 165 -9.78 5.93 -2.25
CA PHE A 165 -10.59 7.13 -2.43
C PHE A 165 -11.23 7.13 -3.82
N PRO A 166 -11.94 6.05 -4.23
CA PRO A 166 -12.61 6.03 -5.52
C PRO A 166 -13.63 7.16 -5.55
N ASP A 167 -13.55 8.02 -6.57
CA ASP A 167 -14.32 9.26 -6.68
C ASP A 167 -15.78 9.08 -6.24
N THR A 168 -16.12 9.61 -5.06
CA THR A 168 -17.51 9.94 -4.70
C THR A 168 -17.94 11.25 -5.37
N GLY A 169 -17.56 11.38 -6.65
CA GLY A 169 -17.55 12.62 -7.43
C GLY A 169 -18.42 12.57 -8.69
N THR A 170 -19.56 11.88 -8.66
CA THR A 170 -20.72 12.29 -9.44
C THR A 170 -21.95 12.32 -8.55
N GLY A 171 -22.08 13.43 -7.80
CA GLY A 171 -23.39 13.94 -7.48
C GLY A 171 -24.13 14.21 -8.79
N ARG A 172 -24.92 13.24 -9.25
CA ARG A 172 -26.12 13.53 -10.05
C ARG A 172 -27.07 14.25 -9.11
N GLY A 173 -26.86 15.56 -9.00
CA GLY A 173 -27.90 16.49 -8.58
C GLY A 173 -29.11 16.32 -9.49
N GLY A 174 -30.29 16.38 -8.88
CA GLY A 174 -31.54 16.43 -9.62
C GLY A 174 -31.54 17.57 -10.64
N GLY A 175 -32.15 17.26 -11.78
CA GLY A 175 -32.50 18.13 -12.88
C GLY A 175 -33.42 17.34 -13.79
#